data_AF-A0AAP0Q8H1-F1
#
_entry.id   AF-A0AAP0Q8H1-F1
#
_cell.length_a   1.000
_cell.length_b   1.000
_cell.length_c   1.000
_cell.angle_alpha   90.00
_cell.angle_beta   90.00
_cell.angle_gamma   90.00
#
_symmetry.space_group_name_H-M   'P 1'
#
loop_
_entity.id
_entity.type
_entity.pdbx_description
1 polymer ?
#
loop_
_entity_poly.entity_id
_entity_poly.type
_entity_poly.pdbx_seq_one_letter_code
_entity_poly.pdbx_strand_id
1 'polypeptide(L)' 'MQNPDGLTGYTLTRVNWTGTTNGHPYTYKPREVSPELIYKLRESNYSESYLFARKFSPDCLGPLMKIADSVIFRD' A
#
# COMPACT_ATOMS: atom_id res chain seq x y z
N MET A 1 -1.47 -7.32 -22.83
CA MET A 1 -2.59 -6.90 -23.70
C MET A 1 -3.00 -5.51 -23.23
N GLN A 2 -2.71 -4.45 -24.00
CA GLN A 2 -3.12 -3.09 -23.66
C GLN A 2 -4.61 -2.94 -23.99
N ASN A 3 -5.38 -2.35 -23.06
CA ASN A 3 -6.77 -2.01 -23.31
C ASN A 3 -6.87 -0.92 -24.38
N PRO A 4 -7.77 -1.03 -25.36
CA PRO A 4 -7.95 -0.04 -26.43
C PRO A 4 -8.32 1.37 -25.92
N ASP A 5 -8.90 1.47 -24.73
CA ASP A 5 -9.39 2.72 -24.13
C ASP A 5 -8.34 3.47 -23.30
N GLY A 6 -7.09 2.98 -23.25
CA GLY A 6 -6.03 3.54 -22.39
C GLY A 6 -6.27 3.35 -20.89
N LEU A 7 -7.36 2.70 -20.50
CA LEU A 7 -7.69 2.38 -19.11
C LEU A 7 -6.90 1.15 -18.68
N THR A 8 -5.88 1.37 -17.88
CA THR A 8 -5.25 0.29 -17.11
C THR A 8 -6.29 -0.25 -16.13
N GLY A 9 -6.76 -1.48 -16.32
CA GLY A 9 -7.74 -2.14 -15.44
C GLY A 9 -7.22 -2.42 -14.02
N TYR A 10 -6.14 -1.75 -13.60
CA TYR A 10 -5.51 -1.86 -12.31
C TYR A 10 -5.44 -0.49 -11.63
N THR A 11 -5.58 -0.49 -10.30
CA THR A 11 -5.42 0.72 -9.48
C THR A 11 -3.97 0.86 -9.03
N LEU A 12 -3.50 2.10 -8.89
CA LEU A 12 -2.19 2.40 -8.29
C LEU A 12 -2.20 2.25 -6.76
N THR A 13 -3.36 1.95 -6.15
CA THR A 13 -3.52 1.81 -4.70
C THR A 13 -3.62 0.35 -4.26
N ARG A 14 -2.66 -0.12 -3.46
CA ARG A 14 -2.74 -1.41 -2.76
C ARG A 14 -3.80 -1.34 -1.68
N VAL A 15 -4.77 -2.26 -1.74
CA VAL A 15 -5.77 -2.47 -0.69
C VAL A 15 -5.65 -3.89 -0.16
N ASN A 16 -5.46 -4.02 1.15
CA ASN A 16 -5.44 -5.32 1.81
C ASN A 16 -6.86 -5.73 2.24
N TRP A 17 -7.38 -6.81 1.64
CA TRP A 17 -8.71 -7.36 1.92
C TRP A 17 -8.68 -8.62 2.79
N THR A 18 -7.50 -9.06 3.23
CA THR A 18 -7.36 -10.23 4.10
C THR A 18 -8.07 -10.01 5.43
N GLY A 19 -8.90 -10.97 5.84
CA GLY A 19 -9.68 -10.86 7.08
C GLY A 19 -10.74 -9.75 7.05
N THR A 20 -11.25 -9.41 5.85
CA THR A 20 -12.34 -8.44 5.69
C THR A 20 -13.56 -8.84 6.52
N THR A 21 -14.12 -7.87 7.23
CA THR A 21 -15.35 -8.00 8.00
C THR A 21 -16.30 -6.90 7.55
N ASN A 22 -17.55 -7.25 7.21
CA ASN A 22 -18.57 -6.32 6.72
C ASN A 22 -18.12 -5.44 5.53
N GLY A 23 -17.27 -5.97 4.65
CA GLY A 23 -16.82 -5.24 3.46
C GLY A 23 -15.81 -4.13 3.73
N HIS A 24 -15.18 -4.12 4.91
CA HIS A 24 -14.11 -3.18 5.22
C HIS A 24 -12.71 -3.81 5.03
N PRO A 25 -11.79 -3.11 4.34
CA PRO A 25 -10.43 -3.58 4.20
C PRO A 25 -9.68 -3.53 5.53
N TYR A 26 -8.62 -4.34 5.61
CA TYR A 26 -7.75 -4.40 6.78
C TYR A 26 -7.18 -3.02 7.13
N THR A 27 -7.12 -2.70 8.42
CA THR A 27 -6.58 -1.44 8.92
C THR A 27 -5.30 -1.69 9.71
N TYR A 28 -4.15 -1.38 9.09
CA TYR A 28 -2.83 -1.47 9.72
C TYR A 28 -2.73 -0.57 10.94
N LYS A 29 -2.10 -1.09 11.99
CA LYS A 29 -1.84 -0.43 13.27
C LYS A 29 -0.38 0.01 13.38
N PRO A 30 -0.05 0.94 14.30
CA PRO A 30 1.30 1.50 14.42
C PRO A 30 2.41 0.45 14.58
N ARG A 31 2.12 -0.63 15.32
CA ARG A 31 3.05 -1.74 15.57
C ARG A 31 3.42 -2.57 14.33
N GLU A 32 2.63 -2.45 13.26
CA GLU A 32 2.85 -3.17 12.01
C GLU A 32 3.66 -2.35 11.01
N VAL A 33 3.81 -1.05 11.24
CA VAL A 33 4.56 -0.17 10.36
C VAL A 33 6.05 -0.50 10.46
N SER A 34 6.57 -1.12 9.41
CA SER A 34 7.97 -1.46 9.26
C SER A 34 8.42 -1.29 7.80
N PRO A 35 9.74 -1.17 7.53
CA PRO A 35 10.26 -1.15 6.16
C PRO A 35 9.77 -2.35 5.32
N GLU A 36 9.75 -3.54 5.91
CA GLU A 36 9.34 -4.78 5.24
C GLU A 36 7.87 -4.74 4.83
N LEU A 37 7.00 -4.14 5.65
CA LEU A 37 5.61 -3.92 5.27
C LEU A 37 5.52 -3.00 4.03
N ILE A 38 6.28 -1.91 4.00
CA ILE A 38 6.24 -0.95 2.88
C ILE A 38 6.72 -1.60 1.58
N TYR A 39 7.81 -2.38 1.61
CA TYR A 39 8.29 -3.11 0.43
C TYR A 39 7.23 -4.09 -0.09
N LYS A 40 6.61 -4.87 0.78
CA LYS A 40 5.52 -5.79 0.41
C LYS A 40 4.29 -5.08 -0.15
N LEU A 41 4.02 -3.86 0.30
CA LEU A 41 2.89 -3.06 -0.20
C LEU A 41 3.16 -2.49 -1.60
N ARG A 42 4.43 -2.27 -1.97
CA ARG A 42 4.84 -1.82 -3.30
C ARG A 42 4.77 -2.94 -4.34
N GLU A 43 4.98 -4.19 -3.91
CA GLU A 43 4.88 -5.36 -4.79
C GLU A 43 3.52 -5.43 -5.49
N SER A 44 3.56 -5.53 -6.81
CA SER A 44 2.40 -5.62 -7.68
C SER A 44 2.42 -6.94 -8.43
N ASN A 45 1.23 -7.48 -8.70
CA ASN A 45 1.06 -8.64 -9.57
C ASN A 45 1.10 -8.24 -11.07
N TYR A 46 1.24 -6.94 -11.37
CA TYR A 46 1.34 -6.37 -12.70
C TYR A 46 2.74 -5.77 -12.91
N SER A 47 3.00 -5.16 -14.09
CA SER A 47 4.33 -4.62 -14.43
C SER A 47 4.77 -3.45 -13.53
N GLU A 48 3.82 -2.69 -12.99
CA GLU A 48 4.11 -1.47 -12.22
C GLU A 48 3.85 -1.66 -10.73
N SER A 49 4.74 -1.12 -9.90
CA SER A 49 4.57 -1.02 -8.44
C SER A 49 3.32 -0.24 -8.05
N TYR A 50 2.75 -0.56 -6.89
CA TYR A 50 1.73 0.31 -6.29
C TYR A 50 2.38 1.59 -5.78
N LEU A 51 1.77 2.74 -6.10
CA LEU A 51 2.23 4.06 -5.63
C LEU A 51 1.59 4.46 -4.30
N PHE A 52 0.41 3.90 -4.00
CA PHE A 52 -0.35 4.20 -2.80
C PHE A 52 -0.72 2.92 -2.07
N ALA A 53 -0.94 3.01 -0.75
CA ALA A 53 -1.48 1.92 0.05
C ALA A 53 -2.50 2.42 1.07
N ARG A 54 -3.51 1.60 1.33
CA ARG A 54 -4.50 1.81 2.40
C ARG A 54 -4.84 0.47 3.07
N LYS A 55 -5.29 0.43 4.32
CA LYS A 55 -5.75 1.52 5.20
C LYS A 55 -4.90 1.53 6.47
N PHE A 56 -4.44 2.70 6.89
CA PHE A 56 -3.68 2.87 8.12
C PHE A 56 -4.56 3.56 9.17
N SER A 57 -4.42 3.20 10.44
CA SER A 57 -5.01 4.01 11.52
C SER A 57 -4.31 5.37 11.62
N PRO A 58 -4.99 6.43 12.12
CA PRO A 58 -4.39 7.75 12.27
C PRO A 58 -3.05 7.76 13.04
N ASP A 59 -2.94 6.90 14.06
CA ASP A 59 -1.74 6.77 14.89
C ASP A 59 -0.50 6.24 14.12
N CYS A 60 -0.68 5.75 12.89
CA CYS A 60 0.44 5.29 12.05
C CYS A 60 1.28 6.43 11.49
N LEU A 61 0.81 7.68 11.54
CA LEU A 61 1.54 8.82 10.98
C LEU A 61 2.96 8.92 11.55
N GLY A 62 3.11 8.85 12.88
CA GLY A 62 4.42 8.93 13.54
C GLY A 62 5.41 7.85 13.06
N PRO A 63 5.07 6.56 13.16
CA PRO A 63 5.89 5.47 12.64
C PRO A 63 6.21 5.59 11.15
N LEU A 64 5.25 6.00 10.32
CA LEU A 64 5.46 6.18 8.87
C LEU A 64 6.48 7.30 8.60
N MET A 65 6.35 8.44 9.27
CA MET A 65 7.31 9.54 9.12
C MET A 65 8.72 9.14 9.59
N LYS A 66 8.84 8.31 10.63
CA LYS A 66 10.15 7.82 11.12
C LYS A 66 10.93 6.99 10.09
N ILE A 67 10.24 6.31 9.17
CA ILE A 67 10.87 5.47 8.14
C ILE A 67 10.85 6.13 6.75
N ALA A 68 10.26 7.32 6.63
CA ALA A 68 10.01 7.94 5.33
C ALA A 68 11.31 8.22 4.56
N ASP A 69 12.30 8.82 5.22
CA ASP A 69 13.57 9.19 4.60
C ASP A 69 14.42 8.00 4.16
N SER A 70 14.25 6.82 4.80
CA SER A 70 15.06 5.63 4.52
C SER A 70 14.37 4.65 3.58
N VAL A 71 13.03 4.65 3.53
CA VAL A 71 12.24 3.64 2.80
C VAL A 71 11.29 4.25 1.77
N ILE A 72 10.69 5.41 2.06
CA ILE A 72 9.64 5.98 1.21
C ILE A 72 10.23 6.90 0.14
N PHE A 73 11.23 7.71 0.49
CA PHE A 73 11.82 8.72 -0.39
C PHE A 73 13.11 8.29 -1.10
N ARG A 74 13.57 7.05 -0.85
CA ARG A 74 14.74 6.46 -1.52
C ARG A 74 14.24 5.35 -2.43
N ASP A 75 13.98 5.70 -3.68
CA ASP A 75 13.84 4.76 -4.79
C ASP A 75 15.12 4.73 -5.61
#